data_AF-A0A3C1MBH1-F1
#
_entry.id   AF-A0A3C1MBH1-F1
#
_cell.length_a   1.000
_cell.length_b   1.000
_cell.length_c   1.000
_cell.angle_alpha   90.00
_cell.angle_beta   90.00
_cell.angle_gamma   90.00
#
_symmetry.space_group_name_H-M   'P 1'
#
loop_
_entity.id
_entity.type
_entity.pdbx_description
1 polymer ?
#
loop_
_entity_poly.entity_id
_entity_poly.type
_entity_poly.pdbx_seq_one_letter_code
_entity_poly.pdbx_strand_id
1 'polypeptide(L)' 'MQGKKPTLLKGTRDFAAPQVFRRNYIFDTIRHIYQKYGFLPLETPVLEHLTTLTGKYGEEGDQLLFKILNSGD' A
#
# COMPACT_ATOMS: atom_id res chain seq x y z
N MET A 1 33.34 11.47 -7.73
CA MET A 1 32.01 12.00 -7.35
C MET A 1 31.53 11.24 -6.13
N GLN A 2 31.35 11.91 -5.00
CA GLN A 2 30.86 11.26 -3.77
C GLN A 2 29.39 10.88 -4.01
N GLY A 3 29.08 9.59 -4.05
CA GLY A 3 27.74 9.09 -4.36
C GLY A 3 26.71 9.64 -3.37
N LYS A 4 25.59 10.16 -3.88
CA LYS A 4 24.51 10.70 -3.07
C LYS A 4 23.98 9.58 -2.16
N LYS A 5 23.96 9.81 -0.84
CA LYS A 5 23.39 8.83 0.10
C LYS A 5 21.92 8.59 -0.25
N PRO A 6 21.45 7.33 -0.31
CA PRO A 6 20.04 7.04 -0.50
C PRO A 6 19.20 7.67 0.60
N THR A 7 18.03 8.21 0.24
CA THR A 7 17.06 8.80 1.17
C THR A 7 15.69 8.23 0.91
N LEU A 8 14.89 8.08 1.96
CA LEU A 8 13.51 7.64 1.85
C LEU A 8 12.65 8.67 1.12
N LEU A 9 11.62 8.20 0.42
CA LEU A 9 10.61 9.05 -0.20
C LEU A 9 9.83 9.80 0.90
N LYS A 10 9.48 11.07 0.64
CA LYS A 10 8.68 11.87 1.58
C LYS A 10 7.37 11.13 1.91
N GLY A 11 7.04 11.06 3.20
CA GLY A 11 5.85 10.36 3.68
C GLY A 11 6.04 8.85 3.90
N THR A 12 7.23 8.31 3.63
CA THR A 12 7.56 6.90 3.92
C THR A 12 8.51 6.78 5.12
N ARG A 13 8.55 5.59 5.73
CA ARG A 13 9.45 5.27 6.84
C ARG A 13 9.75 3.77 6.89
N ASP A 14 10.93 3.43 7.37
CA ASP A 14 11.28 2.04 7.70
C ASP A 14 10.60 1.59 8.99
N PHE A 15 10.40 0.28 9.13
CA PHE A 15 9.91 -0.34 10.35
C PHE A 15 10.96 -1.31 10.90
N ALA A 16 11.47 -1.03 12.10
CA ALA A 16 12.42 -1.90 12.79
C ALA A 16 11.72 -3.15 13.36
N ALA A 17 12.50 -4.17 13.71
CA ALA A 17 11.98 -5.47 14.18
C ALA A 17 10.89 -5.37 15.28
N PRO A 18 11.03 -4.54 16.34
CA PRO A 18 9.99 -4.40 17.35
C PRO A 18 8.67 -3.84 16.81
N GLN A 19 8.72 -2.99 15.79
CA GLN A 19 7.53 -2.43 15.15
C GLN A 19 6.86 -3.48 14.25
N VAL A 20 7.65 -4.22 13.48
CA VAL A 20 7.14 -5.31 12.63
C VAL A 20 6.45 -6.37 13.48
N PHE A 21 7.05 -6.80 14.58
CA PHE A 21 6.46 -7.79 15.49
C PHE A 21 5.09 -7.34 16.01
N ARG A 22 4.98 -6.10 16.51
CA ARG A 22 3.71 -5.54 17.00
C ARG A 22 2.66 -5.40 15.89
N ARG A 23 3.06 -5.03 14.67
CA ARG A 23 2.15 -4.94 13.52
C ARG A 23 1.59 -6.32 13.15
N ASN A 24 2.44 -7.33 13.12
CA ASN A 24 2.02 -8.70 12.81
C ASN A 24 1.02 -9.22 13.84
N TYR A 25 1.27 -8.99 15.15
CA TYR A 25 0.30 -9.33 16.19
C TYR A 25 -1.09 -8.73 15.94
N ILE A 26 -1.15 -7.45 15.57
CA ILE A 26 -2.42 -6.78 15.24
C ILE A 26 -3.07 -7.44 14.01
N PHE A 27 -2.32 -7.61 12.92
CA PHE A 27 -2.85 -8.21 11.70
C PHE A 27 -3.33 -9.65 11.91
N ASP A 28 -2.58 -10.46 12.66
CA ASP A 28 -2.92 -11.86 12.95
C ASP A 28 -4.20 -11.95 13.79
N THR A 29 -4.34 -11.07 14.78
CA THR A 29 -5.57 -10.97 15.60
C THR A 29 -6.78 -10.67 14.72
N ILE A 30 -6.67 -9.67 13.83
CA ILE A 30 -7.74 -9.28 12.92
C ILE A 30 -8.07 -10.43 11.96
N ARG A 31 -7.06 -10.99 11.28
CA ARG A 31 -7.23 -12.12 10.34
C ARG A 31 -7.95 -13.30 11.00
N HIS A 32 -7.53 -13.66 12.21
CA HIS A 32 -8.12 -14.76 12.96
C HIS A 32 -9.62 -14.54 13.20
N ILE A 33 -10.03 -13.31 13.58
CA ILE A 33 -11.44 -12.98 13.79
C ILE A 33 -12.22 -13.11 12.48
N TYR A 34 -11.75 -12.52 11.38
CA TYR A 34 -12.44 -12.63 10.08
C TYR A 34 -12.61 -14.09 9.63
N GLN A 35 -11.56 -14.90 9.75
CA GLN A 35 -11.60 -16.32 9.40
C GLN A 35 -12.57 -17.11 10.29
N LYS A 36 -12.64 -16.80 11.59
CA LYS A 36 -13.61 -17.42 12.51
C LYS A 36 -15.07 -17.22 12.07
N TYR A 37 -15.37 -16.12 11.39
CA TYR A 37 -16.70 -15.80 10.86
C TYR A 37 -16.88 -16.18 9.38
N GLY A 38 -15.96 -16.97 8.81
CA GLY A 38 -16.10 -17.52 7.45
C GLY A 38 -15.70 -16.58 6.32
N PHE A 39 -15.07 -15.43 6.61
CA PHE A 39 -14.53 -14.56 5.58
C PHE A 39 -13.23 -15.15 5.02
N LEU A 40 -13.13 -15.16 3.69
CA LEU A 40 -11.93 -15.61 2.98
C LEU A 40 -11.01 -14.43 2.66
N PRO A 41 -9.68 -14.59 2.76
CA PRO A 41 -8.75 -13.57 2.33
C PRO A 41 -8.77 -13.40 0.81
N LEU A 42 -8.64 -12.16 0.36
CA LEU A 42 -8.46 -11.79 -1.04
C LEU A 42 -7.38 -10.74 -1.11
N GLU A 43 -6.45 -10.90 -2.04
CA GLU A 43 -5.42 -9.91 -2.34
C GLU A 43 -5.55 -9.49 -3.80
N THR A 44 -5.38 -8.20 -4.06
CA THR A 44 -5.34 -7.62 -5.41
C THR A 44 -3.95 -7.04 -5.65
N PRO A 45 -3.53 -6.88 -6.92
CA PRO A 45 -2.28 -6.20 -7.23
C PRO A 45 -2.20 -4.80 -6.59
N VAL A 46 -0.97 -4.36 -6.28
CA VAL A 46 -0.74 -3.01 -5.71
C VAL A 46 -1.01 -1.88 -6.72
N LEU A 47 -1.08 -2.21 -8.00
CA LEU A 47 -1.35 -1.31 -9.11
C LEU A 47 -2.58 -1.80 -9.88
N GLU A 48 -3.47 -0.88 -10.21
CA GLU A 48 -4.64 -1.13 -11.03
C GLU A 48 -4.64 -0.19 -12.25
N HIS A 49 -5.41 -0.54 -13.28
CA HIS A 49 -5.63 0.38 -14.40
C HIS A 49 -6.23 1.70 -13.91
N LEU A 50 -5.74 2.83 -14.44
CA LEU A 50 -6.23 4.16 -14.04
C LEU A 50 -7.75 4.28 -14.18
N THR A 51 -8.31 3.75 -15.25
CA THR A 51 -9.76 3.69 -15.53
C THR A 51 -10.55 2.93 -14.47
N THR A 52 -9.91 2.02 -13.72
CA THR A 52 -10.54 1.28 -12.63
C THR A 52 -10.65 2.13 -11.36
N LEU A 53 -9.79 3.14 -11.18
CA LEU A 53 -9.71 3.95 -9.97
C LEU A 53 -10.35 5.34 -10.11
N THR A 54 -10.28 5.95 -11.29
CA THR A 54 -10.78 7.32 -11.53
C THR A 54 -12.29 7.44 -11.40
N GLY A 55 -12.77 8.56 -10.86
CA GLY A 55 -14.20 8.87 -10.70
C GLY A 55 -14.88 8.15 -9.54
N LYS A 56 -14.20 7.24 -8.84
CA LYS A 56 -14.77 6.51 -7.68
C LYS A 56 -14.70 7.30 -6.37
N TYR A 57 -13.81 8.28 -6.28
CA TYR A 57 -13.49 8.99 -5.04
C TYR A 57 -13.71 10.51 -5.13
N GLY A 58 -14.43 10.98 -6.16
CA GLY A 58 -14.63 12.39 -6.46
C GLY A 58 -13.39 13.09 -7.04
N GLU A 59 -13.55 14.35 -7.45
CA GLU A 59 -12.50 15.12 -8.13
C GLU A 59 -11.25 15.35 -7.25
N GLU A 60 -11.44 15.52 -5.94
CA GLU A 60 -10.31 15.64 -5.00
C GLU A 60 -9.60 14.31 -4.80
N GLY A 61 -10.33 13.19 -4.77
CA GLY A 61 -9.76 11.86 -4.62
C GLY A 61 -8.86 11.45 -5.79
N ASP A 62 -9.26 11.80 -7.01
CA ASP A 62 -8.48 11.52 -8.23
C ASP A 62 -7.12 12.27 -8.26
N GLN A 63 -7.02 13.41 -7.56
CA GLN A 63 -5.78 14.18 -7.43
C GLN A 63 -4.77 13.52 -6.47
N LEU A 64 -5.23 12.61 -5.61
CA LEU A 64 -4.40 11.93 -4.61
C LEU A 64 -3.84 10.60 -5.14
N LEU A 65 -4.18 10.18 -6.36
CA LEU A 65 -3.69 8.94 -6.97
C LEU A 65 -2.21 9.06 -7.39
N PHE A 66 -1.39 8.10 -6.95
CA PHE A 66 -0.05 7.91 -7.51
C PHE A 66 -0.16 7.26 -8.90
N LYS A 67 0.17 8.03 -9.93
CA LYS A 67 0.13 7.58 -11.33
C LYS A 67 1.52 7.10 -11.75
N ILE A 68 1.59 5.90 -12.31
CA ILE A 68 2.81 5.39 -12.93
C ILE A 68 2.85 5.90 -14.37
N LEU A 69 3.98 6.51 -14.73
CA LEU A 69 4.21 6.97 -16.09
C LEU A 69 4.38 5.75 -17.01
N ASN A 70 3.63 5.74 -18.10
CA ASN A 70 3.84 4.75 -19.14
C ASN A 70 5.24 4.97 -19.74
N SER A 71 6.05 3.91 -19.78
CA SER A 71 7.42 3.95 -20.30
C SER A 71 7.48 3.85 -21.84
N GLY A 72 6.34 3.77 -22.51
CA GLY A 72 6.22 3.38 -23.91
C GLY A 72 6.11 1.86 -24.06
N ASP A 73 5.84 1.40 -25.28
CA ASP A 73 6.10 0.02 -25.69
C ASP A 73 7.61 -0.19 -25.88
#